data_AF-Q7G2A6-F1
#
_entry.id   AF-Q7G2A6-F1
#
_cell.length_a   1.000
_cell.length_b   1.000
_cell.length_c   1.000
_cell.angle_alpha   90.00
_cell.angle_beta   90.00
_cell.angle_gamma   90.00
#
_symmetry.space_group_name_H-M   'P 1'
#
loop_
_entity.id
_entity.type
_entity.pdbx_description
1 polymer ?
#
loop_
_entity_poly.entity_id
_entity_poly.type
_entity_poly.pdbx_seq_one_letter_code
_entity_poly.pdbx_strand_id
1 'polypeptide(L)'
;MKISAVDKTLGTAVIGVLEAFKSMVSGQHGRFHRVVVQNILKNLCAYAKPDSDCQYSMQKFSVDNISMALRTMYQTDNLIGEDMEAFLGLVLQFSKLLCETDFIEAVNGNGIGLRNFVQKLKLILKQANSHRTEASVHPGIRRSAIEQVIWMAQLKPEPHCIDHFIDC
;
A
#
# COMPACT_ATOMS: atom_id res chain seq x y z
N MET A 1 -1.40 20.98 -35.08
CA MET A 1 -1.32 21.58 -33.72
C MET A 1 -2.52 21.22 -32.81
N LYS A 2 -3.21 20.08 -32.99
CA LYS A 2 -4.34 19.66 -32.12
C LYS A 2 -3.97 18.62 -31.05
N ILE A 3 -2.82 17.98 -31.16
CA ILE A 3 -2.42 16.85 -30.30
C ILE A 3 -2.07 17.33 -28.88
N SER A 4 -1.42 18.49 -28.70
CA SER A 4 -1.00 18.94 -27.36
C SER A 4 -2.14 19.38 -26.44
N ALA A 5 -3.32 19.73 -26.98
CA ALA A 5 -4.48 20.10 -26.18
C ALA A 5 -5.19 18.86 -25.62
N VAL A 6 -5.23 17.77 -26.41
CA VAL A 6 -5.84 16.51 -25.99
C VAL A 6 -5.01 15.88 -24.87
N ASP A 7 -3.68 15.85 -24.99
CA ASP A 7 -2.80 15.33 -23.93
C ASP A 7 -2.92 16.11 -22.62
N LYS A 8 -2.98 17.45 -22.68
CA LYS A 8 -3.21 18.27 -21.48
C LYS A 8 -4.54 17.98 -20.81
N THR A 9 -5.59 17.79 -21.61
CA THR A 9 -6.94 17.52 -21.08
C THR A 9 -7.00 16.14 -20.43
N LEU A 10 -6.37 15.14 -21.04
CA LEU A 10 -6.26 13.80 -20.48
C LEU A 10 -5.47 13.80 -19.16
N GLY A 11 -4.31 14.48 -19.13
CA GLY A 11 -3.50 14.60 -17.92
C GLY A 11 -4.25 15.28 -16.78
N THR A 12 -5.04 16.32 -17.07
CA THR A 12 -5.85 17.02 -16.07
C THR A 12 -6.96 16.12 -15.51
N ALA A 13 -7.61 15.33 -16.37
CA ALA A 13 -8.64 14.38 -15.95
C ALA A 13 -8.07 13.28 -15.04
N VAL A 14 -6.89 12.73 -15.37
CA VAL A 14 -6.22 11.72 -14.54
C VAL A 14 -5.85 12.28 -13.16
N ILE A 15 -5.31 13.50 -13.10
CA ILE A 15 -5.01 14.17 -11.83
C ILE A 15 -6.28 14.35 -10.99
N GLY A 16 -7.38 14.79 -11.60
CA GLY A 16 -8.65 14.97 -10.90
C GLY A 16 -9.19 13.66 -10.31
N VAL A 17 -9.10 12.55 -11.04
CA VAL A 17 -9.51 11.22 -10.56
C VAL A 17 -8.62 10.77 -9.39
N LEU A 18 -7.30 10.96 -9.49
CA LEU A 18 -6.38 10.57 -8.42
C LEU A 18 -6.57 11.40 -7.14
N GLU A 19 -6.85 12.70 -7.25
CA GLU A 19 -7.19 13.53 -6.09
C GLU A 19 -8.51 13.10 -5.43
N ALA A 20 -9.53 12.74 -6.23
CA ALA A 20 -10.76 12.17 -5.70
C ALA A 20 -10.50 10.85 -4.97
N PHE A 21 -9.66 9.98 -5.54
CA PHE A 21 -9.27 8.72 -4.91
C PHE A 21 -8.50 8.94 -3.61
N LYS A 22 -7.58 9.90 -3.57
CA LYS A 22 -6.87 10.29 -2.33
C LYS A 22 -7.85 10.69 -1.22
N SER A 23 -8.83 11.54 -1.54
CA SER A 23 -9.88 11.93 -0.60
C SER A 23 -10.67 10.71 -0.08
N MET A 24 -11.03 9.77 -0.95
CA MET A 24 -11.74 8.54 -0.57
C MET A 24 -10.88 7.61 0.30
N VAL A 25 -9.59 7.44 -0.01
CA VAL A 25 -8.65 6.64 0.79
C VAL A 25 -8.48 7.22 2.20
N SER A 26 -8.50 8.55 2.34
CA SER A 26 -8.39 9.24 3.63
C SER A 26 -9.60 9.01 4.55
N GLY A 27 -10.68 8.40 4.04
CA GLY A 27 -11.87 8.04 4.81
C GLY A 27 -13.00 9.09 4.78
N GLN A 28 -12.85 10.18 4.03
CA GLN A 28 -13.86 11.26 3.93
C GLN A 28 -15.22 10.78 3.37
N HIS A 29 -15.26 9.63 2.69
CA HIS A 29 -16.44 9.10 2.02
C HIS A 29 -16.96 7.79 2.65
N GLY A 30 -16.45 7.43 3.82
CA GLY A 30 -16.83 6.21 4.54
C GLY A 30 -16.06 4.95 4.12
N ARG A 31 -16.22 3.90 4.93
CA ARG A 31 -15.45 2.64 4.84
C ARG A 31 -15.59 1.93 3.49
N PHE A 32 -16.81 1.81 2.98
CA PHE A 32 -17.08 1.13 1.72
C PHE A 32 -16.31 1.74 0.54
N HIS A 33 -16.42 3.07 0.36
CA HIS A 33 -15.71 3.78 -0.70
C HIS A 33 -14.20 3.67 -0.55
N ARG A 34 -13.69 3.74 0.68
CA ARG A 34 -12.26 3.56 0.97
C ARG A 34 -11.78 2.19 0.48
N VAL A 35 -12.43 1.10 0.89
CA VAL A 35 -12.06 -0.27 0.50
C VAL A 35 -12.13 -0.46 -1.01
N VAL A 36 -13.17 0.06 -1.67
CA VAL A 36 -13.32 -0.02 -3.13
C VAL A 36 -12.17 0.70 -3.84
N VAL A 37 -11.89 1.96 -3.46
CA VAL A 37 -10.84 2.75 -4.10
C VAL A 37 -9.46 2.18 -3.84
N GLN A 38 -9.18 1.68 -2.65
CA GLN A 38 -7.92 0.99 -2.35
C GLN A 38 -7.71 -0.22 -3.26
N ASN A 39 -8.76 -1.00 -3.50
CA ASN A 39 -8.66 -2.14 -4.43
C ASN A 39 -8.47 -1.70 -5.88
N ILE A 40 -9.10 -0.61 -6.31
CA ILE A 40 -8.87 -0.02 -7.64
C ILE A 40 -7.41 0.45 -7.77
N LEU A 41 -6.92 1.25 -6.83
CA LEU A 41 -5.55 1.76 -6.81
C LEU A 41 -4.53 0.62 -6.80
N LYS A 42 -4.75 -0.39 -5.95
CA LYS A 42 -3.93 -1.61 -5.90
C LYS A 42 -3.81 -2.27 -7.27
N ASN A 43 -4.93 -2.42 -7.98
CA ASN A 43 -4.93 -3.03 -9.31
C ASN A 43 -4.28 -2.13 -10.36
N LEU A 44 -4.49 -0.81 -10.29
CA LEU A 44 -3.82 0.14 -11.19
C LEU A 44 -2.29 0.09 -11.01
N CYS A 45 -1.79 0.05 -9.77
CA CYS A 45 -0.37 -0.12 -9.49
C CYS A 45 0.16 -1.46 -10.00
N ALA A 46 -0.55 -2.57 -9.74
CA ALA A 46 -0.09 -3.92 -10.07
C ALA A 46 -0.03 -4.21 -11.59
N TYR A 47 -0.92 -3.57 -12.37
CA TYR A 47 -1.10 -3.86 -13.79
C TYR A 47 -0.77 -2.68 -14.71
N ALA A 48 -0.23 -1.58 -14.18
CA ALA A 48 0.28 -0.50 -15.01
C ALA A 48 1.37 -1.03 -15.96
N LYS A 49 1.20 -0.78 -17.25
CA LYS A 49 2.18 -1.20 -18.26
C LYS A 49 3.53 -0.49 -18.00
N PRO A 50 4.65 -1.20 -18.06
CA PRO A 50 5.96 -0.57 -18.01
C PRO A 50 6.10 0.56 -19.04
N ASP A 51 6.76 1.64 -18.65
CA ASP A 51 7.04 2.84 -19.45
C ASP A 51 5.79 3.55 -20.00
N SER A 52 4.66 3.42 -19.28
CA SER A 52 3.42 4.13 -19.61
C SER A 52 3.18 5.34 -18.71
N ASP A 53 2.41 6.31 -19.22
CA ASP A 53 1.94 7.46 -18.43
C ASP A 53 1.17 7.04 -17.18
N CYS A 54 0.47 5.90 -17.24
CA CYS A 54 -0.20 5.31 -16.08
C CYS A 54 0.81 4.89 -15.01
N GLN A 55 1.88 4.19 -15.38
CA GLN A 55 2.92 3.80 -14.43
C GLN A 55 3.57 5.02 -13.79
N TYR A 56 3.93 6.03 -14.59
CA TYR A 56 4.51 7.27 -14.06
C TYR A 56 3.56 8.00 -13.09
N SER A 57 2.29 8.10 -13.46
CA SER A 57 1.26 8.72 -12.61
C SER A 57 1.06 7.95 -11.31
N MET A 58 1.03 6.61 -11.36
CA MET A 58 0.88 5.77 -10.18
C MET A 58 2.12 5.78 -9.30
N GLN A 59 3.32 5.89 -9.88
CA GLN A 59 4.56 6.02 -9.12
C GLN A 59 4.57 7.33 -8.32
N LYS A 60 4.28 8.45 -8.98
CA LYS A 60 4.15 9.75 -8.31
C LYS A 60 3.07 9.72 -7.22
N PHE A 61 1.90 9.18 -7.56
CA PHE A 61 0.81 9.04 -6.60
C PHE A 61 1.20 8.18 -5.39
N SER A 62 1.96 7.10 -5.61
CA SER A 62 2.42 6.22 -4.53
C SER A 62 3.38 6.95 -3.59
N VAL A 63 4.35 7.71 -4.13
CA VAL A 63 5.28 8.52 -3.32
C VAL A 63 4.51 9.53 -2.48
N ASP A 64 3.56 10.24 -3.07
CA ASP A 64 2.78 11.29 -2.38
C ASP A 64 1.86 10.73 -1.28
N ASN A 65 1.49 9.45 -1.33
CA ASN A 65 0.43 8.89 -0.49
C ASN A 65 0.83 7.66 0.35
N ILE A 66 2.03 7.09 0.18
CA ILE A 66 2.49 5.93 0.95
C ILE A 66 2.48 6.20 2.45
N SER A 67 2.89 7.40 2.87
CA SER A 67 2.94 7.78 4.29
C SER A 67 1.56 7.74 4.93
N MET A 68 0.54 8.26 4.24
CA MET A 68 -0.84 8.17 4.69
C MET A 68 -1.28 6.70 4.78
N ALA A 69 -1.05 5.90 3.74
CA ALA A 69 -1.45 4.50 3.71
C ALA A 69 -0.79 3.68 4.84
N LEU A 70 0.52 3.88 5.06
CA LEU A 70 1.27 3.26 6.15
C LEU A 70 0.71 3.64 7.52
N ARG A 71 0.50 4.94 7.75
CA ARG A 71 -0.05 5.44 9.02
C ARG A 71 -1.42 4.84 9.31
N THR A 72 -2.34 4.87 8.33
CA THR A 72 -3.69 4.34 8.54
C THR A 72 -3.69 2.83 8.71
N MET A 73 -2.87 2.09 7.96
CA MET A 73 -2.70 0.65 8.16
C MET A 73 -2.19 0.34 9.56
N TYR A 74 -1.14 1.04 9.99
CA TYR A 74 -0.51 0.82 11.30
C TYR A 74 -1.48 1.12 12.46
N GLN A 75 -2.29 2.16 12.32
CA GLN A 75 -3.32 2.57 13.28
C GLN A 75 -4.60 1.73 13.22
N THR A 76 -4.76 0.82 12.24
CA THR A 76 -5.94 -0.05 12.17
C THR A 76 -5.82 -1.16 13.21
N ASP A 77 -6.80 -1.21 14.13
CA ASP A 77 -6.84 -2.19 15.22
C ASP A 77 -7.40 -3.55 14.76
N ASN A 78 -8.40 -3.56 13.88
CA ASN A 78 -8.97 -4.80 13.36
C ASN A 78 -8.03 -5.43 12.31
N LEU A 79 -7.13 -6.30 12.78
CA LEU A 79 -6.09 -6.92 11.94
C LEU A 79 -6.60 -7.98 10.96
N ILE A 80 -7.87 -8.39 11.07
CA ILE A 80 -8.47 -9.45 10.22
C ILE A 80 -9.68 -8.95 9.44
N GLY A 81 -9.89 -7.64 9.31
CA GLY A 81 -11.01 -7.07 8.56
C GLY A 81 -10.65 -6.60 7.14
N GLU A 82 -11.69 -6.31 6.35
CA GLU A 82 -11.58 -5.78 4.98
C GLU A 82 -10.69 -4.53 4.85
N ASP A 83 -10.73 -3.62 5.81
CA ASP A 83 -9.87 -2.42 5.80
C ASP A 83 -8.40 -2.79 5.89
N MET A 84 -8.04 -3.76 6.75
CA MET A 84 -6.66 -4.21 6.88
C MET A 84 -6.20 -4.90 5.59
N GLU A 85 -7.04 -5.75 5.00
CA GLU A 85 -6.73 -6.38 3.71
C GLU A 85 -6.50 -5.35 2.60
N ALA A 86 -7.36 -4.34 2.53
CA ALA A 86 -7.27 -3.29 1.52
C ALA A 86 -6.06 -2.38 1.73
N PHE A 87 -5.79 -1.93 2.97
CA PHE A 87 -4.62 -1.10 3.28
C PHE A 87 -3.31 -1.85 3.10
N LEU A 88 -3.23 -3.10 3.57
CA LEU A 88 -2.03 -3.91 3.44
C LEU A 88 -1.73 -4.21 1.96
N GLY A 89 -2.77 -4.51 1.17
CA GLY A 89 -2.65 -4.69 -0.28
C GLY A 89 -2.20 -3.40 -0.98
N LEU A 90 -2.72 -2.24 -0.56
CA LEU A 90 -2.32 -0.94 -1.13
C LEU A 90 -0.88 -0.58 -0.78
N VAL A 91 -0.49 -0.71 0.50
CA VAL A 91 0.88 -0.46 0.97
C VAL A 91 1.87 -1.29 0.18
N LEU A 92 1.58 -2.59 -0.03
CA LEU A 92 2.43 -3.47 -0.83
C LEU A 92 2.63 -2.97 -2.26
N GLN A 93 1.57 -2.54 -2.94
CA GLN A 93 1.69 -2.09 -4.32
C GLN A 93 2.36 -0.72 -4.43
N PHE A 94 2.12 0.18 -3.48
CA PHE A 94 2.86 1.43 -3.40
C PHE A 94 4.35 1.16 -3.17
N SER A 95 4.70 0.33 -2.18
CA SER A 95 6.08 -0.07 -1.89
C SER A 95 6.82 -0.57 -3.13
N LYS A 96 6.18 -1.42 -3.96
CA LYS A 96 6.78 -1.96 -5.18
C LYS A 96 7.05 -0.92 -6.27
N LEU A 97 6.40 0.24 -6.23
CA LEU A 97 6.63 1.34 -7.18
C LEU A 97 7.64 2.38 -6.66
N LEU A 98 7.96 2.33 -5.37
CA LEU A 98 8.92 3.24 -4.73
C LEU A 98 10.34 2.70 -4.85
N CYS A 99 11.32 3.61 -4.81
CA CYS A 99 12.68 3.20 -4.47
C CYS A 99 12.78 2.86 -2.97
N GLU A 100 13.82 2.12 -2.62
CA GLU A 100 13.99 1.62 -1.26
C GLU A 100 14.13 2.75 -0.23
N THR A 101 14.84 3.81 -0.59
CA THR A 101 15.03 5.01 0.24
C THR A 101 13.70 5.70 0.55
N ASP A 102 12.85 5.92 -0.46
CA ASP A 102 11.55 6.57 -0.28
C ASP A 102 10.66 5.77 0.68
N PHE A 103 10.68 4.44 0.58
CA PHE A 103 9.92 3.59 1.49
C PHE A 103 10.44 3.67 2.93
N ILE A 104 11.75 3.58 3.12
CA ILE A 104 12.37 3.66 4.45
C ILE A 104 12.08 5.02 5.09
N GLU A 105 12.19 6.10 4.32
CA GLU A 105 11.84 7.45 4.77
C GLU A 105 10.36 7.56 5.12
N ALA A 106 9.47 6.98 4.33
CA ALA A 106 8.03 6.99 4.65
C ALA A 106 7.74 6.24 5.96
N VAL A 107 8.32 5.05 6.18
CA VAL A 107 8.10 4.29 7.42
C VAL A 107 8.65 5.04 8.64
N ASN A 108 9.87 5.58 8.54
CA ASN A 108 10.52 6.28 9.65
C ASN A 108 9.90 7.66 9.90
N GLY A 109 9.55 8.39 8.85
CA GLY A 109 8.93 9.71 8.92
C GLY A 109 7.54 9.73 9.55
N ASN A 110 6.84 8.59 9.55
CA ASN A 110 5.59 8.43 10.30
C ASN A 110 5.79 8.12 11.80
N GLY A 111 7.04 8.10 12.29
CA GLY A 111 7.35 7.71 13.67
C GLY A 111 7.08 6.23 13.98
N ILE A 112 6.82 5.42 12.95
CA ILE A 112 6.59 3.98 13.09
C ILE A 112 7.95 3.32 13.34
N GLY A 113 8.89 3.52 12.44
CA GLY A 113 10.18 2.83 12.45
C GLY A 113 10.09 1.40 11.90
N LEU A 114 11.09 0.99 11.12
CA LEU A 114 11.09 -0.30 10.43
C LEU A 114 10.85 -1.50 11.37
N ARG A 115 11.48 -1.51 12.54
CA ARG A 115 11.29 -2.57 13.54
C ARG A 115 9.83 -2.72 13.98
N ASN A 116 9.15 -1.61 14.28
CA ASN A 116 7.76 -1.65 14.72
C ASN A 116 6.82 -2.00 13.56
N PHE A 117 7.14 -1.55 12.34
CA PHE A 117 6.41 -1.96 11.15
C PHE A 117 6.47 -3.47 10.94
N VAL A 118 7.66 -4.06 11.05
CA VAL A 118 7.85 -5.52 11.00
C VAL A 118 7.08 -6.24 12.10
N GLN A 119 7.10 -5.71 13.34
CA GLN A 119 6.31 -6.26 14.44
C GLN A 119 4.79 -6.21 14.17
N LYS A 120 4.28 -5.13 13.56
CA LYS A 120 2.88 -5.05 13.12
C LYS A 120 2.56 -6.13 12.09
N LEU A 121 3.43 -6.35 11.10
CA LEU A 121 3.27 -7.43 10.11
C LEU A 121 3.27 -8.83 10.78
N LYS A 122 4.14 -9.07 11.77
CA LYS A 122 4.12 -10.29 12.57
C LYS A 122 2.78 -10.51 13.27
N LEU A 123 2.26 -9.47 13.94
CA LEU A 123 0.96 -9.55 14.63
C LEU A 123 -0.19 -9.86 13.67
N ILE A 124 -0.23 -9.18 12.52
CA ILE A 124 -1.21 -9.43 11.46
C ILE A 124 -1.15 -10.90 11.01
N LEU A 125 0.04 -11.42 10.73
CA LEU A 125 0.21 -12.82 10.33
C LEU A 125 -0.19 -13.81 11.43
N LYS A 126 0.15 -13.53 12.69
CA LYS A 126 -0.24 -14.37 13.83
C LYS A 126 -1.76 -14.47 13.92
N GLN A 127 -2.45 -13.34 13.85
CA GLN A 127 -3.91 -13.31 13.93
C GLN A 127 -4.58 -13.93 12.69
N ALA A 128 -4.09 -13.63 11.49
CA ALA A 128 -4.62 -14.23 10.27
C ALA A 128 -4.39 -15.75 10.19
N ASN A 129 -3.35 -16.27 10.86
CA ASN A 129 -3.12 -17.71 10.96
C ASN A 129 -4.02 -18.41 11.99
N SER A 130 -4.45 -17.72 13.06
CA SER A 130 -5.33 -18.32 14.07
C SER A 130 -6.79 -18.44 13.61
N HIS A 131 -7.23 -17.60 12.67
CA HIS A 131 -8.62 -17.58 12.18
C HIS A 131 -8.79 -18.36 10.85
N ARG A 132 -7.84 -19.22 10.47
CA ARG A 132 -7.78 -19.86 9.13
C ARG A 132 -9.04 -20.58 8.68
N THR A 133 -9.89 -21.04 9.60
CA THR A 133 -11.08 -21.84 9.31
C THR A 133 -12.38 -21.05 9.39
N GLU A 134 -12.32 -19.74 9.64
CA GLU A 134 -13.52 -18.92 9.77
C GLU A 134 -14.08 -18.49 8.41
N ALA A 135 -15.40 -18.33 8.32
CA ALA A 135 -16.05 -17.88 7.08
C ALA A 135 -15.68 -16.43 6.72
N SER A 136 -15.29 -15.62 7.71
CA SER A 136 -14.83 -14.23 7.58
C SER A 136 -13.34 -14.10 7.26
N VAL A 137 -12.70 -15.17 6.75
CA VAL A 137 -11.28 -15.09 6.40
C VAL A 137 -11.08 -14.17 5.20
N HIS A 138 -10.17 -13.22 5.38
CA HIS A 138 -9.66 -12.32 4.35
C HIS A 138 -8.32 -12.87 3.83
N PRO A 139 -8.33 -13.79 2.83
CA PRO A 139 -7.14 -14.55 2.44
C PRO A 139 -6.01 -13.67 1.91
N GLY A 140 -6.32 -12.48 1.39
CA GLY A 140 -5.36 -11.50 0.91
C GLY A 140 -4.51 -10.89 2.03
N ILE A 141 -4.94 -10.94 3.30
CA ILE A 141 -4.14 -10.43 4.43
C ILE A 141 -2.84 -11.21 4.55
N ARG A 142 -2.91 -12.54 4.65
CA ARG A 142 -1.71 -13.39 4.77
C ARG A 142 -0.79 -13.20 3.59
N ARG A 143 -1.36 -13.21 2.38
CA ARG A 143 -0.60 -13.04 1.14
C ARG A 143 0.14 -11.70 1.14
N SER A 144 -0.58 -10.60 1.37
CA SER A 144 0.00 -9.26 1.26
C SER A 144 1.04 -9.00 2.35
N ALA A 145 0.83 -9.50 3.57
CA ALA A 145 1.83 -9.37 4.64
C ALA A 145 3.11 -10.16 4.33
N ILE A 146 3.00 -11.41 3.85
CA ILE A 146 4.18 -12.21 3.47
C ILE A 146 4.90 -11.55 2.29
N GLU A 147 4.17 -11.12 1.26
CA GLU A 147 4.78 -10.44 0.12
C GLU A 147 5.49 -9.14 0.53
N GLN A 148 4.93 -8.37 1.47
CA GLN A 148 5.58 -7.17 2.00
C GLN A 148 6.90 -7.50 2.70
N VAL A 149 6.92 -8.54 3.53
CA VAL A 149 8.12 -8.97 4.25
C VAL A 149 9.19 -9.45 3.28
N ILE A 150 8.82 -10.26 2.28
CA ILE A 150 9.74 -10.72 1.25
C ILE A 150 10.33 -9.53 0.48
N TRP A 151 9.49 -8.58 0.08
CA TRP A 151 9.95 -7.38 -0.62
C TRP A 151 10.92 -6.57 0.26
N MET A 152 10.61 -6.38 1.55
CA MET A 152 11.50 -5.68 2.48
C MET A 152 12.83 -6.42 2.70
N ALA A 153 12.81 -7.74 2.75
CA ALA A 153 14.02 -8.57 2.89
C ALA A 153 14.93 -8.51 1.65
N GLN A 154 14.41 -8.06 0.51
CA GLN A 154 15.19 -7.92 -0.73
C GLN A 154 15.85 -6.55 -0.89
N LEU A 155 15.54 -5.58 -0.02
CA LEU A 155 16.09 -4.21 -0.09
C LEU A 155 17.57 -4.14 0.35
N LYS A 156 18.29 -3.11 -0.11
CA LYS A 156 19.69 -2.81 0.24
C LYS A 156 19.87 -1.33 0.68
N PRO A 157 20.28 -1.06 1.94
CA PRO A 157 20.72 -2.01 2.95
C PRO A 157 19.54 -2.81 3.51
N GLU A 158 19.80 -4.09 3.79
CA GLU A 158 18.80 -5.03 4.29
C GLU A 158 18.26 -4.52 5.63
N PRO A 159 16.96 -4.20 5.75
CA PRO A 159 16.44 -3.45 6.91
C PRO A 159 16.33 -4.27 8.21
N HIS A 160 17.28 -5.18 8.47
CA HIS A 160 17.21 -6.23 9.51
C HIS A 160 15.86 -6.97 9.48
N CYS A 161 15.20 -6.99 8.33
CA CYS A 161 13.83 -7.46 8.25
C CYS A 161 13.78 -8.97 8.46
N ILE A 162 14.77 -9.70 7.95
CA ILE A 162 14.95 -11.13 8.20
C ILE A 162 15.23 -11.39 9.68
N ASP A 163 16.21 -10.69 10.27
CA ASP A 163 16.55 -10.81 11.69
C ASP A 163 15.30 -10.57 12.56
N HIS A 164 14.53 -9.53 12.24
CA HIS A 164 13.31 -9.21 12.96
C HIS A 164 12.13 -10.13 12.64
N PHE A 165 12.10 -10.84 11.49
CA PHE A 165 11.03 -11.80 11.17
C PHE A 165 11.29 -13.19 11.74
N ILE A 166 12.54 -13.65 11.68
CA ILE A 166 12.97 -14.99 12.07
C ILE A 166 13.28 -15.07 13.57
N ASP A 167 13.83 -14.02 14.20
CA ASP A 167 14.00 -13.99 15.65
C ASP A 167 12.67 -13.61 16.32
N CYS A 168 11.94 -14.62 16.81
CA CYS A 168 11.00 -14.64 17.95
C CYS A 168 10.53 -16.08 18.19
#